data_AF-A0A9W6YKH5-F1
#
_entry.id   AF-A0A9W6YKH5-F1
#
_cell.length_a   1.000
_cell.length_b   1.000
_cell.length_c   1.000
_cell.angle_alpha   90.00
_cell.angle_beta   90.00
_cell.angle_gamma   90.00
#
_symmetry.space_group_name_H-M   'P 1'
#
loop_
_entity.id
_entity.type
_entity.pdbx_description
1 polymer ?
#
loop_
_entity_poly.entity_id
_entity_poly.type
_entity_poly.pdbx_seq_one_letter_code
_entity_poly.pdbx_strand_id
1 'polypeptide(L)'
;MTVDSELNADVVDTDTVKSPAGLTVGKMPRDFRIRKFMEMTGLSYEKLDTMTFVEAASQFAIAAADKSTILSTLHSEYHIYFPLITTAMRQVVDPEYTTCICD
;
A
#
# COMPACT_ATOMS: atom_id res chain seq x y z
N MET A 1 -12.70 17.99 2.23
CA MET A 1 -12.13 18.00 0.87
C MET A 1 -11.66 19.42 0.60
N THR A 2 -10.35 19.64 0.57
CA THR A 2 -9.79 20.91 0.08
C THR A 2 -10.10 21.01 -1.42
N VAL A 3 -10.49 22.20 -1.88
CA VAL A 3 -11.09 22.44 -3.22
C VAL A 3 -10.04 22.96 -4.20
N ASP A 4 -8.77 22.65 -3.93
CA ASP A 4 -7.65 23.16 -4.71
C ASP A 4 -7.67 22.54 -6.12
N SER A 5 -7.20 23.31 -7.12
CA SER A 5 -7.14 22.82 -8.50
C SER A 5 -6.02 21.79 -8.62
N GLU A 6 -6.37 20.57 -9.00
CA GLU A 6 -5.43 19.46 -9.20
C GLU A 6 -5.07 19.29 -10.69
N LEU A 7 -3.86 18.80 -10.97
CA LEU A 7 -3.40 18.39 -12.31
C LEU A 7 -2.77 17.00 -12.24
N ASN A 8 -3.12 16.10 -13.16
CA ASN A 8 -2.57 14.76 -13.25
C ASN A 8 -2.10 14.44 -14.69
N ALA A 9 -1.24 13.41 -14.80
CA ALA A 9 -0.81 12.86 -16.07
C ALA A 9 -0.65 11.34 -15.94
N ASP A 10 -1.24 10.61 -16.87
CA ASP A 10 -1.12 9.15 -16.93
C ASP A 10 -0.07 8.76 -17.97
N VAL A 11 0.88 7.93 -17.56
CA VAL A 11 1.96 7.42 -18.43
C VAL A 11 1.78 5.92 -18.59
N VAL A 12 1.49 5.50 -19.81
CA VAL A 12 1.40 4.08 -20.20
C VAL A 12 2.56 3.76 -21.11
N ASP A 13 3.35 2.76 -20.72
CA ASP A 13 4.52 2.32 -21.48
C ASP A 13 4.10 1.41 -22.64
N THR A 14 4.75 1.57 -23.79
CA THR A 14 4.58 0.68 -24.95
C THR A 14 5.47 -0.56 -24.84
N ASP A 15 6.58 -0.47 -24.10
CA ASP A 15 7.47 -1.60 -23.86
C ASP A 15 6.97 -2.45 -22.70
N THR A 16 7.06 -3.78 -22.85
CA THR A 16 6.62 -4.73 -21.82
C THR A 16 7.70 -5.75 -21.46
N VAL A 17 7.59 -6.28 -20.24
CA VAL A 17 8.46 -7.33 -19.70
C VAL A 17 7.62 -8.38 -18.98
N LYS A 18 8.18 -9.58 -18.80
CA LYS A 18 7.59 -10.61 -17.94
C LYS A 18 7.98 -10.37 -16.49
N SER A 19 6.98 -10.27 -15.62
CA SER A 19 7.20 -10.23 -14.17
C SER A 19 7.53 -11.63 -13.63
N PRO A 20 8.07 -11.73 -12.40
CA PRO A 20 8.28 -13.01 -11.74
C PRO A 20 7.00 -13.84 -11.56
N ALA A 21 5.82 -13.21 -11.60
CA ALA A 21 4.53 -13.89 -11.61
C ALA A 21 4.07 -14.38 -13.01
N GLY A 22 4.92 -14.25 -14.03
CA GLY A 22 4.60 -14.62 -15.42
C GLY A 22 3.71 -13.63 -16.18
N LEU A 23 3.31 -12.54 -15.52
CA LEU A 23 2.43 -11.51 -16.10
C LEU A 23 3.23 -10.56 -17.00
N THR A 24 2.66 -10.20 -18.14
CA THR A 24 3.21 -9.13 -19.00
C THR A 24 2.83 -7.79 -18.42
N VAL A 25 3.82 -6.94 -18.14
CA VAL A 25 3.62 -5.61 -17.53
C VAL A 25 4.50 -4.57 -18.23
N GLY A 26 4.10 -3.30 -18.15
CA GLY A 26 4.90 -2.19 -18.69
C GLY A 26 6.28 -2.11 -18.04
N LYS A 27 7.31 -1.90 -18.85
CA LYS A 27 8.72 -1.91 -18.40
C LYS A 27 9.00 -0.74 -17.43
N MET A 28 8.65 0.47 -17.82
CA MET A 28 8.85 1.69 -17.04
C MET A 28 8.02 1.70 -15.74
N PRO A 29 6.69 1.42 -15.73
CA PRO A 29 5.93 1.32 -14.50
C PRO A 29 6.49 0.28 -13.52
N ARG A 30 7.00 -0.85 -14.02
CA ARG A 30 7.61 -1.88 -13.19
C ARG A 30 8.93 -1.41 -12.57
N ASP A 31 9.83 -0.83 -13.37
CA ASP A 31 11.11 -0.29 -12.88
C ASP A 31 10.88 0.82 -11.84
N PHE A 32 9.97 1.76 -12.11
CA PHE A 32 9.61 2.81 -11.14
C PHE A 32 9.12 2.21 -9.81
N ARG A 33 8.28 1.18 -9.87
CA ARG A 33 7.76 0.51 -8.68
C ARG A 33 8.86 -0.18 -7.88
N ILE A 34 9.77 -0.89 -8.53
CA ILE A 34 10.90 -1.54 -7.85
C ILE A 34 11.77 -0.50 -7.16
N ARG A 35 12.09 0.61 -7.83
CA ARG A 35 12.85 1.71 -7.20
C ARG A 35 12.12 2.33 -6.02
N LYS A 36 10.80 2.47 -6.09
CA LYS A 36 10.01 2.95 -4.95
C LYS A 36 10.07 1.97 -3.79
N PHE A 37 10.01 0.66 -4.06
CA PHE A 37 10.12 -0.36 -3.01
C PHE A 37 11.53 -0.39 -2.41
N MET A 38 12.57 -0.18 -3.23
CA MET A 38 13.95 -0.03 -2.75
C MET A 38 14.08 1.15 -1.79
N GLU A 39 13.52 2.32 -2.15
CA GLU A 39 13.50 3.50 -1.28
C GLU A 39 12.82 3.22 0.06
N MET A 40 11.65 2.57 0.03
CA MET A 40 10.83 2.38 1.23
C MET A 40 11.30 1.21 2.12
N THR A 41 11.89 0.16 1.53
CA THR A 41 12.26 -1.08 2.24
C THR A 41 13.75 -1.20 2.50
N GLY A 42 14.59 -0.41 1.83
CA GLY A 42 16.05 -0.50 1.91
C GLY A 42 16.66 -1.73 1.20
N LEU A 43 15.85 -2.56 0.54
CA LEU A 43 16.33 -3.71 -0.21
C LEU A 43 16.89 -3.30 -1.57
N SER A 44 17.88 -4.05 -2.08
CA SER A 44 18.45 -3.76 -3.41
C SER A 44 17.45 -3.99 -4.53
N TYR A 45 17.68 -3.30 -5.65
CA TYR A 45 16.87 -3.45 -6.85
C TYR A 45 16.81 -4.91 -7.32
N GLU A 46 17.94 -5.60 -7.39
CA GLU A 46 18.06 -6.98 -7.88
C GLU A 46 17.25 -7.93 -7.01
N LYS A 47 17.30 -7.74 -5.68
CA LYS A 47 16.51 -8.56 -4.75
C LYS A 47 15.02 -8.37 -5.01
N LEU A 48 14.56 -7.13 -5.13
CA LEU A 48 13.15 -6.81 -5.39
C LEU A 48 12.70 -7.25 -6.79
N ASP A 49 13.58 -7.19 -7.78
CA ASP A 49 13.31 -7.57 -9.17
C ASP A 49 12.98 -9.06 -9.33
N THR A 50 13.53 -9.90 -8.44
CA THR A 50 13.25 -11.35 -8.41
C THR A 50 11.94 -11.72 -7.71
N MET A 51 11.31 -10.80 -6.99
CA MET A 51 10.09 -11.05 -6.23
C MET A 51 8.84 -10.83 -7.08
N THR A 52 7.80 -11.62 -6.82
CA THR A 52 6.45 -11.25 -7.22
C THR A 52 6.03 -9.95 -6.53
N PHE A 53 5.03 -9.26 -7.08
CA PHE A 53 4.54 -8.02 -6.48
C PHE A 53 4.09 -8.20 -5.02
N VAL A 54 3.42 -9.32 -4.70
CA VAL A 54 2.92 -9.60 -3.35
C VAL A 54 4.05 -9.87 -2.37
N GLU A 55 5.08 -10.60 -2.79
CA GLU A 55 6.27 -10.85 -1.96
C GLU A 55 7.03 -9.56 -1.69
N ALA A 56 7.20 -8.72 -2.70
CA ALA A 56 7.87 -7.43 -2.58
C ALA A 56 7.06 -6.48 -1.68
N ALA A 57 5.72 -6.49 -1.78
CA ALA A 57 4.83 -5.71 -0.91
C ALA A 57 4.89 -6.21 0.56
N SER A 58 5.07 -7.51 0.77
CA SER A 58 5.22 -8.08 2.11
C SER A 58 6.49 -7.60 2.83
N GLN A 59 7.50 -7.10 2.10
CA GLN A 59 8.70 -6.51 2.69
C GLN A 59 8.44 -5.20 3.43
N PHE A 60 7.34 -4.50 3.15
CA PHE A 60 6.98 -3.29 3.91
C PHE A 60 6.71 -3.59 5.38
N ALA A 61 6.11 -4.74 5.70
CA ALA A 61 5.89 -5.14 7.09
C ALA A 61 7.21 -5.42 7.81
N ILE A 62 8.18 -6.03 7.10
CA ILE A 62 9.53 -6.30 7.63
C ILE A 62 10.26 -4.99 7.87
N ALA A 63 10.24 -4.07 6.90
CA ALA A 63 10.85 -2.75 7.03
C ALA A 63 10.20 -1.95 8.18
N ALA A 64 8.86 -1.94 8.29
CA ALA A 64 8.14 -1.25 9.36
C ALA A 64 8.42 -1.79 10.77
N ALA A 65 8.87 -3.04 10.89
CA ALA A 65 9.29 -3.61 12.17
C ALA A 65 10.74 -3.20 12.55
N ASP A 66 11.53 -2.74 11.58
CA ASP A 66 12.90 -2.28 11.79
C ASP A 66 12.93 -0.77 12.08
N LYS A 67 13.33 -0.44 13.31
CA LYS A 67 13.44 0.94 13.82
C LYS A 67 14.48 1.80 13.10
N SER A 68 15.36 1.19 12.29
CA SER A 68 16.34 1.92 11.48
C SER A 68 15.74 2.46 10.17
N THR A 69 14.56 1.99 9.78
CA THR A 69 13.87 2.47 8.58
C THR A 69 12.93 3.64 8.89
N ILE A 70 12.44 4.30 7.84
CA ILE A 70 11.44 5.37 7.95
C ILE A 70 10.01 4.85 8.15
N LEU A 71 9.81 3.55 8.04
CA LEU A 71 8.50 2.93 8.13
C LEU A 71 8.19 2.54 9.57
N SER A 72 6.91 2.60 9.92
CA SER A 72 6.42 2.15 11.21
C SER A 72 5.06 1.51 11.02
N THR A 73 4.75 0.53 11.86
CA THR A 73 3.42 -0.06 11.90
C THR A 73 2.45 0.96 12.45
N LEU A 74 1.42 1.28 11.67
CA LEU A 74 0.31 2.09 12.17
C LEU A 74 -0.51 1.26 13.15
N HIS A 75 -0.28 1.49 14.44
CA HIS A 75 -1.10 0.93 15.50
C HIS A 75 -2.16 1.96 15.89
N SER A 76 -3.43 1.56 15.81
CA SER A 76 -4.49 2.31 16.50
C SER A 76 -4.38 1.99 17.99
N GLU A 77 -3.96 2.98 18.78
CA GLU A 77 -3.96 2.85 20.22
C GLU A 77 -5.40 2.65 20.70
N TYR A 78 -5.63 1.60 21.50
CA TYR A 78 -6.95 1.37 22.06
C TYR A 78 -7.30 2.53 22.99
N HIS A 79 -8.39 3.21 22.70
CA HIS A 79 -8.97 4.16 23.63
C HIS A 79 -10.27 3.62 24.21
N ILE A 80 -10.50 3.91 25.50
CA ILE A 80 -11.68 3.44 26.25
C ILE A 80 -13.03 3.83 25.61
N TYR A 81 -13.04 4.84 24.74
CA TYR A 81 -14.23 5.30 24.03
C TYR A 81 -14.48 4.56 22.71
N PHE A 82 -13.54 3.75 22.21
CA PHE A 82 -13.75 2.94 21.01
C PHE A 82 -15.00 2.05 21.06
N PRO A 83 -15.30 1.33 22.16
CA PRO A 83 -16.55 0.57 22.26
C PRO A 83 -17.80 1.48 22.40
N LEU A 84 -17.62 2.76 22.72
CA LEU A 84 -18.73 3.72 22.80
C LEU A 84 -19.12 4.28 21.42
N ILE A 85 -18.30 4.06 20.38
CA ILE A 85 -18.66 4.41 19.00
C ILE A 85 -19.72 3.43 18.51
N THR A 86 -20.97 3.83 18.70
CA THR A 86 -22.15 3.05 18.32
C THR A 86 -22.26 2.90 16.81
N THR A 87 -22.96 1.85 16.37
CA THR A 87 -23.31 1.65 14.96
C THR A 87 -24.00 2.87 14.36
N ALA A 88 -24.83 3.59 15.13
CA ALA A 88 -25.48 4.82 14.67
C ALA A 88 -24.47 5.92 14.34
N MET A 89 -23.43 6.12 15.17
CA MET A 89 -22.37 7.08 14.89
C MET A 89 -21.53 6.66 13.68
N ARG A 90 -21.28 5.35 13.50
CA ARG A 90 -20.59 4.82 12.32
C ARG A 90 -21.39 5.08 11.05
N GLN A 91 -22.72 4.87 11.07
CA GLN A 91 -23.61 5.13 9.92
C GLN A 91 -23.71 6.61 9.54
N VAL A 92 -23.48 7.53 10.49
CA VAL A 92 -23.40 8.98 10.16
C VAL A 92 -22.13 9.31 9.38
N VAL A 93 -21.01 8.67 9.72
CA VAL A 93 -19.70 8.91 9.07
C VAL A 93 -19.57 8.10 7.77
N ASP A 94 -20.03 6.86 7.80
CA ASP A 94 -20.04 5.89 6.70
C ASP A 94 -21.47 5.34 6.54
N PRO A 95 -22.30 5.98 5.70
CA PRO A 95 -23.68 5.55 5.45
C PRO A 95 -23.82 4.14 4.89
N GLU A 96 -22.75 3.59 4.32
CA GLU A 96 -22.70 2.25 3.74
C GLU A 96 -22.23 1.20 4.76
N TYR A 97 -21.97 1.60 6.01
CA TYR A 97 -21.55 0.69 7.07
C TYR A 97 -22.63 -0.36 7.35
N THR A 98 -22.41 -1.54 6.76
CA THR A 98 -23.12 -2.78 7.08
C THR A 98 -22.27 -3.57 8.07
N THR A 99 -22.86 -4.06 9.14
CA THR A 99 -22.15 -4.92 10.09
C THR A 99 -21.70 -6.17 9.36
N CYS A 100 -20.41 -6.27 9.01
CA CYS A 100 -19.81 -7.54 8.59
C CYS A 100 -19.93 -8.52 9.77
N ILE A 101 -20.90 -9.43 9.71
CA ILE A 101 -20.97 -10.59 10.57
C ILE A 101 -19.91 -11.56 10.04
N CYS A 102 -18.75 -11.58 10.68
CA CYS A 102 -17.80 -12.67 10.50
C CYS A 102 -18.20 -13.75 11.53
N ASP A 103 -18.83 -14.83 11.06
CA ASP A 103 -18.96 -16.08 11.80
C ASP A 103 -17.58 -16.75 12.02
#